data_AF-A0A0W8CPW4-F1
#
_entry.id   AF-A0A0W8CPW4-F1
#
_cell.length_a   1.000
_cell.length_b   1.000
_cell.length_c   1.000
_cell.angle_alpha   90.00
_cell.angle_beta   90.00
_cell.angle_gamma   90.00
#
_symmetry.space_group_name_H-M   'P 1'
#
loop_
_entity.id
_entity.type
_entity.pdbx_description
1 polymer ?
#
loop_
_entity_poly.entity_id
_entity_poly.type
_entity_poly.pdbx_seq_one_letter_code
_entity_poly.pdbx_strand_id
1 'polypeptide(L)'
;MPSLCRATTRNDTTCSNSALKSGYCHYHDKDEKVKMYKKELSKMHERVRRYIDISNDMFEKLKDIQQLDYIKAELIKIGGQGKPYRSIIDAPCFKQKIEELFDKPIEQAHTEYDHMLDRRNRLVHPFSMREWKT
;
A
#
# COMPACT_ATOMS: atom_id res chain seq x y z
N MET A 1 55.03 4.00 18.05
CA MET A 1 54.34 5.31 18.10
C MET A 1 52.84 5.06 18.05
N PRO A 2 52.04 5.50 19.03
CA PRO A 2 50.58 5.42 18.94
C PRO A 2 50.09 6.22 17.72
N SER A 3 49.21 5.64 16.92
CA SER A 3 48.58 6.37 15.80
C SER A 3 47.65 7.46 16.32
N LEU A 4 47.62 8.62 15.65
CA LEU A 4 46.71 9.73 15.97
C LEU A 4 45.31 9.47 15.42
N CYS A 5 44.30 10.04 16.08
CA CYS A 5 42.90 9.96 15.68
C CYS A 5 42.66 10.59 14.31
N ARG A 6 41.94 9.89 13.42
CA ARG A 6 41.66 10.32 12.04
C ARG A 6 40.63 11.46 11.91
N ALA A 7 39.91 11.80 12.97
CA ALA A 7 38.91 12.86 12.92
C ALA A 7 39.57 14.25 12.77
N THR A 8 39.03 15.05 11.85
CA THR A 8 39.33 16.47 11.71
C THR A 8 38.38 17.29 12.58
N THR A 9 38.93 18.27 13.29
CA THR A 9 38.15 19.23 14.06
C THR A 9 37.56 20.30 13.13
N ARG A 10 36.71 21.19 13.68
CA ARG A 10 36.09 22.30 12.92
C ARG A 10 37.07 23.27 12.26
N ASN A 11 38.33 23.28 12.70
CA ASN A 11 39.39 24.14 12.15
C ASN A 11 40.28 23.37 11.15
N ASP A 12 39.79 22.25 10.58
CA ASP A 12 40.52 21.35 9.68
C ASP A 12 41.83 20.78 10.25
N THR A 13 42.01 20.86 11.57
CA THR A 13 43.15 20.25 12.26
C THR A 13 42.84 18.82 12.67
N THR A 14 43.82 17.93 12.51
CA THR A 14 43.70 16.53 12.94
C THR A 14 43.63 16.45 14.47
N CYS A 15 42.75 15.59 15.00
CA CYS A 15 42.63 15.38 16.43
C CYS A 15 43.94 14.86 17.03
N SER A 16 44.41 15.52 18.09
CA SER A 16 45.65 15.19 18.80
C SER A 16 45.55 13.97 19.72
N ASN A 17 44.35 13.42 19.94
CA ASN A 17 44.16 12.26 20.80
C ASN A 17 44.70 10.97 20.14
N SER A 18 45.18 10.04 20.98
CA SER A 18 45.57 8.71 20.53
C SER A 18 44.38 7.93 19.97
N ALA A 19 44.61 7.22 18.87
CA ALA A 19 43.61 6.41 18.23
C ALA A 19 43.48 5.03 18.89
N LEU A 20 42.26 4.55 18.95
CA LEU A 20 41.94 3.13 19.17
C LEU A 20 42.22 2.33 17.89
N LYS A 21 42.03 1.00 17.97
CA LYS A 21 42.12 0.10 16.79
C LYS A 21 41.18 0.51 15.64
N SER A 22 40.09 1.21 15.94
CA SER A 22 39.15 1.75 14.94
C SER A 22 39.69 2.94 14.14
N GLY A 23 40.85 3.51 14.54
CA GLY A 23 41.43 4.69 13.92
C GLY A 23 40.89 6.03 14.48
N TYR A 24 39.99 5.99 15.46
CA TYR A 24 39.44 7.16 16.14
C TYR A 24 39.75 7.12 17.65
N CYS A 25 39.81 8.28 18.31
CA CYS A 25 39.86 8.33 19.78
C CYS A 25 38.50 7.98 20.37
N HIS A 26 38.43 7.72 21.68
CA HIS A 26 37.20 7.29 22.35
C HIS A 26 35.97 8.19 22.08
N TYR A 27 36.16 9.50 22.00
CA TYR A 27 35.08 10.45 21.71
C TYR A 27 34.61 10.38 20.26
N HIS A 28 35.54 10.45 19.30
CA HIS A 28 35.20 10.41 17.88
C HIS A 28 34.76 9.02 17.40
N ASP A 29 35.22 7.95 18.06
CA ASP A 29 34.73 6.59 17.81
C ASP A 29 33.25 6.45 18.20
N LYS A 30 32.86 7.06 19.33
CA LYS A 30 31.45 7.14 19.74
C LYS A 30 30.63 7.95 18.73
N ASP A 31 31.14 9.10 18.29
CA ASP A 31 30.43 9.95 17.33
C ASP A 31 30.26 9.26 15.96
N GLU A 32 31.29 8.57 15.48
CA GLU A 32 31.22 7.84 14.21
C GLU A 32 30.26 6.65 14.30
N LYS A 33 30.24 5.95 15.45
CA LYS A 33 29.23 4.92 15.74
C LYS A 33 27.82 5.51 15.75
N VAL A 34 27.60 6.63 16.42
CA VAL A 34 26.28 7.31 16.44
C VAL A 34 25.86 7.72 15.04
N LYS A 35 26.77 8.25 14.23
CA LYS A 35 26.52 8.62 12.82
C LYS A 35 26.14 7.40 11.99
N MET A 36 26.86 6.29 12.16
CA MET A 36 26.55 5.01 11.52
C MET A 36 25.16 4.51 11.93
N TYR A 37 24.85 4.46 13.24
CA TYR A 37 23.53 4.05 13.73
C TYR A 37 22.40 4.93 13.20
N LYS A 38 22.57 6.25 13.16
CA LYS A 38 21.60 7.17 12.57
C LYS A 38 21.36 6.85 11.09
N LYS A 39 22.42 6.60 10.32
CA LYS A 39 22.31 6.24 8.90
C LYS A 39 21.53 4.94 8.70
N GLU A 40 21.84 3.90 9.48
CA GLU A 40 21.13 2.62 9.38
C GLU A 40 19.66 2.74 9.86
N LEU A 41 19.40 3.53 10.91
CA LEU A 41 18.04 3.83 11.36
C LEU A 41 17.23 4.56 10.29
N SER A 42 17.82 5.53 9.59
CA SER A 42 17.17 6.22 8.47
C SER A 42 16.78 5.25 7.34
N LYS A 43 17.68 4.34 6.96
CA LYS A 43 17.36 3.30 5.96
C LYS A 43 16.24 2.37 6.43
N MET A 44 16.25 1.99 7.71
CA MET A 44 15.20 1.16 8.31
C MET A 44 13.84 1.87 8.26
N HIS A 45 13.78 3.15 8.62
CA HIS A 45 12.55 3.95 8.53
C HIS A 45 12.03 4.05 7.10
N GLU A 46 12.91 4.28 6.12
CA GLU A 46 12.51 4.34 4.71
C GLU A 46 11.95 3.00 4.23
N ARG A 47 12.60 1.88 4.60
CA ARG A 47 12.11 0.54 4.31
C ARG A 47 10.75 0.28 4.95
N VAL A 48 10.57 0.63 6.23
CA VAL A 48 9.28 0.47 6.92
C VAL A 48 8.19 1.30 6.24
N ARG A 49 8.47 2.56 5.90
CA ARG A 49 7.52 3.42 5.17
C ARG A 49 7.09 2.78 3.86
N ARG A 50 8.03 2.27 3.08
CA ARG A 50 7.73 1.58 1.81
C ARG A 50 6.81 0.38 2.01
N TYR A 51 7.04 -0.44 3.05
CA TYR A 51 6.17 -1.57 3.33
C TYR A 51 4.78 -1.16 3.81
N ILE A 52 4.68 -0.06 4.57
CA ILE A 52 3.38 0.51 4.95
C ILE A 52 2.61 0.95 3.70
N ASP A 53 3.26 1.65 2.77
CA ASP A 53 2.62 2.11 1.54
C ASP A 53 2.13 0.93 0.69
N ILE A 54 2.93 -0.13 0.56
CA ILE A 54 2.54 -1.36 -0.14
C ILE A 54 1.36 -2.05 0.59
N SER A 55 1.40 -2.13 1.92
CA SER A 55 0.33 -2.77 2.69
C SER A 55 -0.98 -2.02 2.57
N ASN A 56 -0.94 -0.68 2.59
CA ASN A 56 -2.13 0.16 2.42
C ASN A 56 -2.72 0.02 1.01
N ASP A 57 -1.87 0.02 -0.02
CA ASP A 57 -2.29 -0.24 -1.41
C ASP A 57 -2.96 -1.62 -1.56
N MET A 58 -2.39 -2.67 -0.95
CA MET A 58 -2.99 -4.01 -0.96
C MET A 58 -4.30 -4.06 -0.20
N PHE A 59 -4.41 -3.35 0.93
CA PHE A 59 -5.64 -3.29 1.72
C PHE A 59 -6.79 -2.65 0.94
N GLU A 60 -6.57 -1.52 0.28
CA GLU A 60 -7.60 -0.88 -0.55
C GLU A 60 -8.05 -1.79 -1.71
N LYS A 61 -7.11 -2.51 -2.32
CA LYS A 61 -7.44 -3.50 -3.37
C LYS A 61 -8.28 -4.66 -2.85
N LEU A 62 -7.98 -5.16 -1.65
CA LEU A 62 -8.75 -6.23 -1.02
C LEU A 62 -10.16 -5.76 -0.66
N LYS A 63 -10.30 -4.53 -0.18
CA LYS A 63 -11.59 -3.92 0.14
C LYS A 63 -12.51 -3.88 -1.09
N ASP A 64 -11.99 -3.48 -2.25
CA ASP A 64 -12.75 -3.48 -3.52
C ASP A 64 -13.26 -4.88 -3.89
N ILE A 65 -12.42 -5.90 -3.75
CA ILE A 65 -12.78 -7.30 -4.05
C ILE A 65 -13.86 -7.78 -3.08
N GLN A 66 -13.65 -7.57 -1.77
CA GLN A 66 -14.58 -8.00 -0.72
C GLN A 66 -15.95 -7.32 -0.85
N GLN A 67 -15.98 -6.03 -1.17
CA GLN A 67 -17.23 -5.31 -1.37
C GLN A 67 -18.01 -5.86 -2.57
N LEU A 68 -17.32 -6.18 -3.67
CA LEU A 68 -17.98 -6.79 -4.84
C LEU A 68 -18.49 -8.20 -4.54
N ASP A 69 -17.73 -9.00 -3.80
CA ASP A 69 -18.15 -10.35 -3.40
C ASP A 69 -19.36 -10.32 -2.46
N TYR A 70 -19.41 -9.34 -1.55
CA TYR A 70 -20.58 -9.07 -0.72
C TYR A 70 -21.82 -8.75 -1.59
N ILE A 71 -21.70 -7.78 -2.51
CA ILE A 71 -22.80 -7.40 -3.41
C ILE A 71 -23.28 -8.62 -4.21
N LYS A 72 -22.37 -9.43 -4.75
CA LYS A 72 -22.73 -10.65 -5.48
C LYS A 72 -23.51 -11.64 -4.62
N ALA A 73 -23.12 -11.82 -3.36
CA ALA A 73 -23.83 -12.68 -2.43
C ALA A 73 -25.25 -12.16 -2.15
N GLU A 74 -25.42 -10.85 -1.96
CA GLU A 74 -26.75 -10.25 -1.77
C GLU A 74 -27.62 -10.33 -3.03
N LEU A 75 -27.04 -10.12 -4.22
CA LEU A 75 -27.77 -10.29 -5.47
C LEU A 75 -28.27 -11.72 -5.66
N ILE A 76 -27.52 -12.73 -5.23
CA ILE A 76 -27.97 -14.14 -5.23
C ILE A 76 -29.19 -14.32 -4.32
N LYS A 77 -29.20 -13.68 -3.14
CA LYS A 77 -30.36 -13.72 -2.24
C LYS A 77 -31.59 -13.05 -2.84
N ILE A 78 -31.41 -12.00 -3.63
CA ILE A 78 -32.49 -11.26 -4.29
C ILE A 78 -33.07 -12.04 -5.47
N GLY A 79 -32.23 -12.41 -6.43
CA GLY A 79 -32.67 -12.95 -7.72
C GLY A 79 -32.69 -14.47 -7.82
N GLY A 80 -32.03 -15.16 -6.90
CA GLY A 80 -31.80 -16.60 -6.92
C GLY A 80 -30.47 -16.98 -7.57
N GLN A 81 -29.97 -18.17 -7.21
CA GLN A 81 -28.72 -18.72 -7.75
C GLN A 81 -28.82 -19.01 -9.26
N GLY A 82 -27.70 -18.86 -9.97
CA GLY A 82 -27.60 -19.18 -11.40
C GLY A 82 -28.08 -18.08 -12.35
N LYS A 83 -28.63 -16.97 -11.83
CA LYS A 83 -28.94 -15.80 -12.66
C LYS A 83 -27.72 -14.88 -12.83
N PRO A 84 -27.50 -14.32 -14.03
CA PRO A 84 -26.48 -13.29 -14.22
C PRO A 84 -26.75 -12.08 -13.31
N TYR A 85 -25.75 -11.59 -12.58
CA TYR A 85 -25.93 -10.47 -11.65
C TYR A 85 -26.56 -9.23 -12.30
N ARG A 86 -26.13 -8.90 -13.52
CA ARG A 86 -26.68 -7.76 -14.28
C ARG A 86 -28.17 -7.93 -14.55
N SER A 87 -28.63 -9.14 -14.87
CA SER A 87 -30.06 -9.41 -15.05
C SER A 87 -30.90 -9.22 -13.78
N ILE A 88 -30.29 -9.36 -12.60
CA ILE A 88 -30.96 -9.12 -11.30
C ILE A 88 -31.02 -7.60 -11.02
N ILE A 89 -29.92 -6.89 -11.29
CA ILE A 89 -29.80 -5.43 -11.12
C ILE A 89 -30.73 -4.67 -12.06
N ASP A 90 -30.89 -5.15 -13.30
CA ASP A 90 -31.72 -4.52 -14.33
C ASP A 90 -33.22 -4.85 -14.18
N ALA A 91 -33.57 -5.85 -13.35
CA ALA A 91 -34.94 -6.31 -13.23
C ALA A 91 -35.81 -5.28 -12.47
N PRO A 92 -36.89 -4.74 -13.09
CA PRO A 92 -37.72 -3.72 -12.44
C PRO A 92 -38.38 -4.21 -11.15
N CYS A 93 -38.68 -5.51 -11.06
CA CYS A 93 -39.28 -6.12 -9.86
C CYS A 93 -38.36 -6.15 -8.65
N PHE A 94 -37.06 -5.93 -8.83
CA PHE A 94 -36.09 -5.87 -7.73
C PHE A 94 -35.61 -4.45 -7.42
N LYS A 95 -36.08 -3.43 -8.15
CA LYS A 95 -35.62 -2.04 -8.04
C LYS A 95 -35.38 -1.59 -6.59
N GLN A 96 -36.40 -1.68 -5.74
CA GLN A 96 -36.31 -1.22 -4.35
C GLN A 96 -35.22 -1.97 -3.56
N LYS A 97 -35.10 -3.29 -3.74
CA LYS A 97 -34.07 -4.09 -3.05
C LYS A 97 -32.66 -3.75 -3.52
N ILE A 98 -32.51 -3.39 -4.79
CA ILE A 98 -31.22 -2.96 -5.35
C ILE A 98 -30.87 -1.56 -4.83
N GLU A 99 -31.84 -0.65 -4.78
CA GLU A 99 -31.63 0.68 -4.20
C GLU A 99 -31.23 0.60 -2.71
N GLU A 100 -31.85 -0.29 -1.94
CA GLU A 100 -31.49 -0.59 -0.55
C GLU A 100 -30.10 -1.22 -0.43
N LEU A 101 -29.72 -2.16 -1.31
CA LEU A 101 -28.42 -2.81 -1.28
C LEU A 101 -27.26 -1.84 -1.54
N PHE A 102 -27.46 -0.87 -2.44
CA PHE A 102 -26.44 0.11 -2.82
C PHE A 102 -26.56 1.43 -2.05
N ASP A 103 -27.63 1.62 -1.27
CA ASP A 103 -28.00 2.88 -0.60
C ASP A 103 -28.02 4.07 -1.57
N LYS A 104 -28.56 3.84 -2.78
CA LYS A 104 -28.51 4.77 -3.92
C LYS A 104 -29.69 4.56 -4.85
N PRO A 105 -30.10 5.57 -5.65
CA PRO A 105 -31.05 5.39 -6.75
C PRO A 105 -30.56 4.35 -7.75
N ILE A 106 -31.49 3.64 -8.40
CA ILE A 106 -31.16 2.51 -9.27
C ILE A 106 -30.17 2.87 -10.38
N GLU A 107 -30.28 4.07 -10.96
CA GLU A 107 -29.39 4.55 -12.01
C GLU A 107 -27.93 4.71 -11.52
N GLN A 108 -27.77 5.12 -10.25
CA GLN A 108 -26.46 5.23 -9.62
C GLN A 108 -25.94 3.86 -9.16
N ALA A 109 -26.81 2.96 -8.71
CA ALA A 109 -26.44 1.59 -8.33
C ALA A 109 -25.85 0.81 -9.51
N HIS A 110 -26.41 0.97 -10.71
CA HIS A 110 -25.88 0.39 -11.94
C HIS A 110 -24.46 0.88 -12.24
N THR A 111 -24.29 2.20 -12.20
CA THR A 111 -22.99 2.84 -12.46
C THR A 111 -21.94 2.40 -11.44
N GLU A 112 -22.31 2.35 -10.15
CA GLU A 112 -21.42 1.89 -9.08
C GLU A 112 -21.02 0.43 -9.28
N TYR A 113 -21.98 -0.45 -9.62
CA TYR A 113 -21.69 -1.85 -9.89
C TYR A 113 -20.71 -2.04 -11.05
N ASP A 114 -20.91 -1.33 -12.16
CA ASP A 114 -20.02 -1.36 -13.31
C ASP A 114 -18.61 -0.83 -12.96
N HIS A 115 -18.53 0.25 -12.18
CA HIS A 115 -17.25 0.78 -11.69
C HIS A 115 -16.52 -0.22 -10.80
N MET A 116 -17.22 -0.87 -9.86
CA MET A 116 -16.63 -1.88 -8.98
C MET A 116 -16.14 -3.09 -9.77
N LEU A 117 -16.91 -3.55 -10.76
CA LEU A 117 -16.50 -4.62 -11.66
C LEU A 117 -15.24 -4.26 -12.44
N ASP A 118 -15.18 -3.05 -13.01
CA ASP A 118 -14.00 -2.58 -13.73
C ASP A 118 -12.78 -2.49 -12.82
N ARG A 119 -12.90 -1.90 -11.62
CA ARG A 119 -11.81 -1.86 -10.62
C ARG A 119 -11.31 -3.27 -10.32
N ARG A 120 -12.20 -4.19 -9.96
CA ARG A 120 -11.84 -5.59 -9.66
C ARG A 120 -11.20 -6.28 -10.86
N ASN A 121 -11.70 -6.07 -12.07
CA ASN A 121 -11.16 -6.70 -13.27
C ASN A 121 -9.77 -6.17 -13.62
N ARG A 122 -9.50 -4.87 -13.42
CA ARG A 122 -8.14 -4.33 -13.56
C ARG A 122 -7.17 -4.94 -12.55
N LEU A 123 -7.64 -5.29 -11.35
CA LEU A 123 -6.83 -5.94 -10.31
C LEU A 123 -6.54 -7.42 -10.63
N VAL A 124 -7.56 -8.17 -11.05
CA VAL A 124 -7.46 -9.63 -11.22
C VAL A 124 -7.06 -10.05 -12.64
N HIS A 125 -7.36 -9.21 -13.64
CA HIS A 125 -7.09 -9.45 -15.06
C HIS A 125 -6.30 -8.30 -15.71
N PRO A 126 -5.14 -7.90 -15.14
CA PRO A 126 -4.40 -6.71 -15.59
C PRO A 126 -3.89 -6.79 -17.05
N PHE A 127 -3.75 -8.00 -17.59
CA PHE A 127 -3.27 -8.23 -18.96
C PHE A 127 -4.42 -8.40 -19.97
N SER A 128 -5.53 -8.99 -19.54
CA SER A 128 -6.70 -9.29 -20.40
C SER A 128 -7.57 -8.06 -20.67
N MET A 129 -7.58 -7.08 -19.76
CA MET A 129 -8.43 -5.87 -19.87
C MET A 129 -7.99 -4.90 -20.98
N ARG A 130 -6.78 -5.03 -21.55
CA ARG A 130 -6.35 -4.21 -22.70
C ARG A 130 -7.10 -4.57 -23.98
N GLU A 131 -7.51 -5.83 -24.11
CA GLU A 131 -8.16 -6.38 -25.31
C GLU A 131 -9.68 -6.21 -25.28
N TRP A 132 -10.27 -5.81 -24.15
CA TRP A 132 -11.72 -5.66 -23.98
C TRP A 132 -12.23 -4.24 -24.28
N LYS A 133 -11.34 -3.31 -24.65
CA LYS A 133 -11.65 -1.92 -25.01
C LYS A 133 -11.76 -1.69 -26.53
N THR A 134 -11.94 -2.74 -27.32
CA THR A 134 -12.34 -2.67 -28.74
C THR A 134 -13.85 -2.81 -28.87
#